data_AF-A0A7C2QZS7-F1
#
_entry.id   AF-A0A7C2QZS7-F1
#
_cell.length_a   1.000
_cell.length_b   1.000
_cell.length_c   1.000
_cell.angle_alpha   90.00
_cell.angle_beta   90.00
_cell.angle_gamma   90.00
#
_symmetry.space_group_name_H-M   'P 1'
#
loop_
_entity.id
_entity.type
_entity.pdbx_description
1 polymer ?
#
loop_
_entity_poly.entity_id
_entity_poly.type
_entity_poly.pdbx_seq_one_letter_code
_entity_poly.pdbx_strand_id
1 'polypeptide(L)'
;MSDYLDPDNKELLNDFFQEASGQSELLEQNILALEQNPGNRDAIDELFRAAHTLKGGAATVGMKKLAEVTHLLEDVLDEIRSGSAEVTEETVDCLLSAIDVIKAMLDAKVRGKEYKSDTKKLEKRLSGLLGAAPPAARSAGKQAPAAKHTPPKQAPAKGSAPADNRRLSEYEVLELKEAAEAHRHVFEVSVQFDEDNPMNTVGGIQVYVALKEAGTVLKTDPDFERLYQDHFYPVILYYLATDKDAAAIEKACLIPDVTLGVTVTPLEFDAESGRAALDTAAAATERGHGESAEEQHASETQTAGGEEHHRRKIVGSVLRVDSKRIDQLLNLVSEVVINKASFNQLSANLGNGYLEFQGLQDQYRERIRELFDTLPSYLEEIQNGASLKAVKKEMIAAFGNLFTFFNPFDNVFKDAVNRIKAATQGLSRIAGELQEGVMQIRMVPISQIFSRFPRLVRDLSKSLKKEIRLTIQGEETELDKSVIEDLLDPLIHCVRNSIDHGIEDPATRKKAGKETTGNILLSASNEGNMV
;
A
#
# COMPACT_ATOMS: atom_id res chain seq x y z
N MET A 1 34.98 3.04 3.86
CA MET A 1 34.51 2.19 4.99
C MET A 1 34.71 2.98 6.28
N SER A 2 33.65 3.52 6.89
CA SER A 2 33.46 3.64 8.36
C SER A 2 32.30 4.58 8.79
N ASP A 3 31.52 5.19 7.88
CA ASP A 3 30.35 6.01 8.32
C ASP A 3 29.14 5.17 8.76
N TYR A 4 29.10 3.88 8.41
CA TYR A 4 28.02 2.95 8.80
C TYR A 4 28.05 2.51 10.27
N LEU A 5 29.13 2.83 11.01
CA LEU A 5 29.29 2.48 12.43
C LEU A 5 29.34 3.71 13.34
N ASP A 6 29.04 4.90 12.81
CA ASP A 6 28.90 6.10 13.63
C ASP A 6 27.58 6.00 14.43
N PRO A 7 27.61 6.00 15.78
CA PRO A 7 26.40 6.01 16.61
C PRO A 7 25.53 7.26 16.42
N ASP A 8 26.04 8.30 15.75
CA ASP A 8 25.29 9.48 15.33
C ASP A 8 24.91 9.45 13.82
N ASN A 9 25.06 8.30 13.15
CA ASN A 9 24.58 8.11 11.78
C ASN A 9 23.06 8.28 11.73
N LYS A 10 22.63 9.40 11.17
CA LYS A 10 21.23 9.82 11.09
C LYS A 10 20.36 8.86 10.29
N GLU A 11 20.92 8.16 9.31
CA GLU A 11 20.19 7.20 8.48
C GLU A 11 19.89 5.93 9.28
N LEU A 12 20.92 5.35 9.92
CA LEU A 12 20.81 4.16 10.77
C LEU A 12 19.89 4.41 11.99
N LEU A 13 19.97 5.60 12.59
CA LEU A 13 19.07 6.01 13.67
C LEU A 13 17.62 6.12 13.18
N ASN A 14 17.39 6.67 12.00
CA ASN A 14 16.04 6.85 11.45
C ASN A 14 15.38 5.50 11.13
N ASP A 15 16.13 4.57 10.53
CA ASP A 15 15.64 3.21 10.25
C ASP A 15 15.34 2.47 11.57
N PHE A 16 16.23 2.58 12.55
CA PHE A 16 15.98 2.04 13.89
C PHE A 16 14.74 2.63 14.55
N PHE A 17 14.49 3.94 14.44
CA PHE A 17 13.29 4.55 15.05
C PHE A 17 12.00 4.07 14.40
N GLN A 18 11.98 3.87 13.08
CA GLN A 18 10.81 3.31 12.39
C GLN A 18 10.54 1.89 12.87
N GLU A 19 11.58 1.06 12.91
CA GLU A 19 11.47 -0.32 13.39
C GLU A 19 11.07 -0.37 14.87
N ALA A 20 11.72 0.41 15.74
CA ALA A 20 11.46 0.43 17.17
C ALA A 20 10.05 0.93 17.51
N SER A 21 9.51 1.89 16.75
CA SER A 21 8.11 2.32 16.89
C SER A 21 7.14 1.19 16.55
N GLY A 22 7.34 0.50 15.42
CA GLY A 22 6.51 -0.65 15.03
C GLY A 22 6.58 -1.81 16.03
N GLN A 23 7.78 -2.12 16.53
CA GLN A 23 7.98 -3.13 17.57
C GLN A 23 7.32 -2.73 18.90
N SER A 24 7.34 -1.43 19.27
CA SER A 24 6.67 -0.93 20.48
C SER A 24 5.16 -1.04 20.39
N GLU A 25 4.57 -0.82 19.22
CA GLU A 25 3.14 -1.02 18.97
C GLU A 25 2.76 -2.51 19.03
N LEU A 26 3.57 -3.39 18.43
CA LEU A 26 3.36 -4.84 18.49
C LEU A 26 3.43 -5.37 19.93
N LEU A 27 4.39 -4.86 20.71
CA LEU A 27 4.51 -5.17 22.13
C LEU A 27 3.25 -4.76 22.90
N GLU A 28 2.70 -3.58 22.63
CA GLU A 28 1.51 -3.08 23.33
C GLU A 28 0.25 -3.88 22.99
N GLN A 29 0.03 -4.15 21.69
CA GLN A 29 -1.12 -4.93 21.22
C GLN A 29 -1.13 -6.35 21.80
N ASN A 30 0.03 -7.02 21.79
CA ASN A 30 0.11 -8.39 22.27
C ASN A 30 0.07 -8.49 23.80
N ILE A 31 0.50 -7.47 24.57
CA ILE A 31 0.28 -7.46 26.03
C ILE A 31 -1.20 -7.31 26.35
N LEU A 32 -1.94 -6.47 25.63
CA LEU A 32 -3.39 -6.35 25.80
C LEU A 32 -4.11 -7.65 25.44
N ALA A 33 -3.66 -8.34 24.38
CA ALA A 33 -4.16 -9.66 24.04
C ALA A 33 -3.88 -10.70 25.16
N LEU A 34 -2.70 -10.59 25.79
CA LEU A 34 -2.29 -11.44 26.92
C LEU A 34 -3.08 -11.13 28.21
N GLU A 35 -3.52 -9.89 28.40
CA GLU A 35 -4.43 -9.50 29.50
C GLU A 35 -5.80 -10.17 29.35
N GLN A 36 -6.33 -10.23 28.13
CA GLN A 36 -7.61 -10.87 27.84
C GLN A 36 -7.51 -12.40 27.88
N ASN A 37 -6.39 -12.95 27.39
CA ASN A 37 -6.15 -14.39 27.35
C ASN A 37 -4.71 -14.73 27.79
N PRO A 38 -4.50 -14.97 29.10
CA PRO A 38 -3.19 -15.30 29.68
C PRO A 38 -2.49 -16.53 29.09
N GLY A 39 -3.22 -17.43 28.42
CA GLY A 39 -2.69 -18.66 27.83
C GLY A 39 -2.30 -18.55 26.35
N ASN A 40 -2.38 -17.36 25.74
CA ASN A 40 -2.10 -17.16 24.32
C ASN A 40 -0.60 -17.26 24.00
N ARG A 41 -0.16 -18.45 23.59
CA ARG A 41 1.25 -18.72 23.26
C ARG A 41 1.76 -17.94 22.06
N ASP A 42 0.92 -17.74 21.05
CA ASP A 42 1.31 -17.00 19.85
C ASP A 42 1.62 -15.53 20.20
N ALA A 43 0.79 -14.91 21.06
CA ALA A 43 1.04 -13.57 21.57
C ALA A 43 2.35 -13.49 22.38
N ILE A 44 2.66 -14.50 23.22
CA ILE A 44 3.91 -14.54 23.99
C ILE A 44 5.13 -14.65 23.06
N ASP A 45 5.05 -15.49 22.02
CA ASP A 45 6.14 -15.66 21.06
C ASP A 45 6.37 -14.39 20.21
N GLU A 46 5.30 -13.70 19.82
CA GLU A 46 5.38 -12.40 19.15
C GLU A 46 5.99 -11.32 20.05
N LEU A 47 5.59 -11.26 21.33
CA LEU A 47 6.17 -10.35 22.32
C LEU A 47 7.68 -10.56 22.47
N PHE A 48 8.10 -11.81 22.60
CA PHE A 48 9.51 -12.16 22.74
C PHE A 48 10.33 -11.73 21.52
N ARG A 49 9.83 -12.02 20.30
CA ARG A 49 10.49 -11.60 19.05
C ARG A 49 10.60 -10.08 18.95
N ALA A 50 9.54 -9.36 19.30
CA ALA A 50 9.51 -7.91 19.25
C ALA A 50 10.51 -7.30 20.24
N ALA A 51 10.54 -7.78 21.48
CA ALA A 51 11.50 -7.35 22.50
C ALA A 51 12.96 -7.65 22.08
N HIS A 52 13.21 -8.84 21.52
CA HIS A 52 14.54 -9.24 21.04
C HIS A 52 15.04 -8.37 19.89
N THR A 53 14.15 -8.05 18.95
CA THR A 53 14.45 -7.16 17.81
C THR A 53 14.77 -5.75 18.31
N LEU A 54 13.97 -5.22 19.24
CA LEU A 54 14.17 -3.89 19.82
C LEU A 54 15.49 -3.80 20.62
N LYS A 55 15.86 -4.88 21.34
CA LYS A 55 17.17 -5.00 22.01
C LYS A 55 18.33 -4.95 21.01
N GLY A 56 18.24 -5.73 19.94
CA GLY A 56 19.27 -5.80 18.90
C GLY A 56 19.49 -4.46 18.20
N GLY A 57 18.39 -3.80 17.81
CA GLY A 57 18.42 -2.46 17.23
C GLY A 57 19.01 -1.43 18.21
N ALA A 58 18.55 -1.41 19.46
CA ALA A 58 19.00 -0.46 20.47
C ALA A 58 20.50 -0.59 20.78
N ALA A 59 21.04 -1.82 20.79
CA ALA A 59 22.46 -2.07 20.98
C ALA A 59 23.28 -1.57 19.78
N THR A 60 22.77 -1.77 18.55
CA THR A 60 23.43 -1.36 17.30
C THR A 60 23.55 0.16 17.18
N VAL A 61 22.52 0.90 17.59
CA VAL A 61 22.53 2.38 17.59
C VAL A 61 23.13 3.01 18.85
N GLY A 62 23.75 2.21 19.73
CA GLY A 62 24.42 2.71 20.94
C GLY A 62 23.48 3.21 22.06
N MET A 63 22.18 2.91 22.00
CA MET A 63 21.20 3.25 23.04
C MET A 63 21.27 2.25 24.21
N LYS A 64 22.38 2.26 24.94
CA LYS A 64 22.70 1.31 26.03
C LYS A 64 21.56 1.13 27.04
N LYS A 65 20.98 2.23 27.51
CA LYS A 65 19.91 2.18 28.51
C LYS A 65 18.64 1.53 27.97
N LEU A 66 18.32 1.76 26.70
CA LEU A 66 17.17 1.13 26.06
C LEU A 66 17.42 -0.38 25.91
N ALA A 67 18.62 -0.76 25.46
CA ALA A 67 19.04 -2.15 25.37
C ALA A 67 18.95 -2.90 26.71
N GLU A 68 19.32 -2.25 27.82
CA GLU A 68 19.18 -2.81 29.17
C GLU A 68 17.72 -3.06 29.56
N VAL A 69 16.83 -2.10 29.32
CA VAL A 69 15.40 -2.24 29.65
C VAL A 69 14.75 -3.32 28.78
N THR A 70 15.04 -3.36 27.48
CA THR A 70 14.53 -4.39 26.57
C THR A 70 15.06 -5.78 26.89
N HIS A 71 16.28 -5.88 27.40
CA HIS A 71 16.84 -7.15 27.84
C HIS A 71 16.11 -7.70 29.07
N LEU A 72 15.85 -6.86 30.08
CA LEU A 72 15.03 -7.27 31.23
C LEU A 72 13.60 -7.63 30.83
N LEU A 73 13.03 -6.93 29.85
CA LEU A 73 11.72 -7.25 29.31
C LEU A 73 11.73 -8.62 28.61
N GLU A 74 12.76 -8.89 27.81
CA GLU A 74 12.95 -10.19 27.14
C GLU A 74 13.12 -11.33 28.14
N ASP A 75 13.88 -11.14 29.22
CA ASP A 75 14.05 -12.14 30.28
C ASP A 75 12.71 -12.48 30.95
N VAL A 76 11.89 -11.47 31.27
CA VAL A 76 10.55 -11.69 31.87
C VAL A 76 9.65 -12.44 30.89
N LEU A 77 9.69 -12.09 29.61
CA LEU A 77 8.92 -12.76 28.57
C LEU A 77 9.39 -14.21 28.36
N ASP A 78 10.69 -14.51 28.53
CA ASP A 78 11.21 -15.88 28.42
C ASP A 78 10.76 -16.77 29.60
N GLU A 79 10.69 -16.22 30.81
CA GLU A 79 10.13 -16.92 31.98
C GLU A 79 8.63 -17.21 31.80
N ILE A 80 7.88 -16.27 31.22
CA ILE A 80 6.47 -16.47 30.87
C ILE A 80 6.35 -17.54 29.76
N ARG A 81 7.20 -17.48 28.74
CA ARG A 81 7.22 -18.42 27.61
C ARG A 81 7.56 -19.85 28.02
N SER A 82 8.51 -20.01 28.94
CA SER A 82 8.91 -21.30 29.49
C SER A 82 7.90 -21.87 30.50
N GLY A 83 6.89 -21.09 30.90
CA GLY A 83 5.88 -21.47 31.89
C GLY A 83 6.38 -21.42 33.33
N SER A 84 7.51 -20.74 33.57
CA SER A 84 8.12 -20.56 34.88
C SER A 84 7.52 -19.36 35.64
N ALA A 85 6.92 -18.41 34.91
CA ALA A 85 6.15 -17.29 35.45
C ALA A 85 4.70 -17.29 34.91
N GLU A 86 3.72 -17.07 35.79
CA GLU A 86 2.32 -16.92 35.40
C GLU A 86 2.00 -15.48 34.98
N VAL A 87 1.18 -15.32 33.95
CA VAL A 87 0.65 -14.02 33.54
C VAL A 87 -0.46 -13.60 34.51
N THR A 88 -0.16 -12.60 35.34
CA THR A 88 -1.10 -11.96 36.28
C THR A 88 -1.37 -10.51 35.91
N GLU A 89 -2.40 -9.87 36.48
CA GLU A 89 -2.64 -8.42 36.32
C GLU A 89 -1.38 -7.60 36.66
N GLU A 90 -0.65 -7.99 37.70
CA GLU A 90 0.59 -7.31 38.11
C GLU A 90 1.71 -7.46 37.06
N THR A 91 1.75 -8.61 36.37
CA THR A 91 2.69 -8.87 35.28
C THR A 91 2.35 -8.00 34.08
N VAL A 92 1.09 -7.98 33.65
CA VAL A 92 0.58 -7.14 32.55
C VAL A 92 0.87 -5.66 32.82
N ASP A 93 0.51 -5.15 34.00
CA ASP A 93 0.77 -3.76 34.42
C ASP A 93 2.27 -3.43 34.39
N CYS A 94 3.13 -4.39 34.73
CA CYS A 94 4.58 -4.23 34.69
C CYS A 94 5.10 -4.17 33.25
N LEU A 95 4.60 -5.03 32.36
CA LEU A 95 4.97 -5.05 30.94
C LEU A 95 4.51 -3.76 30.23
N LEU A 96 3.29 -3.29 30.48
CA LEU A 96 2.79 -2.01 29.95
C LEU A 96 3.63 -0.83 30.47
N SER A 97 3.97 -0.83 31.76
CA SER A 97 4.89 0.19 32.32
C SER A 97 6.27 0.17 31.66
N ALA A 98 6.75 -1.00 31.22
CA ALA A 98 8.01 -1.12 30.52
C ALA A 98 7.95 -0.53 29.10
N ILE A 99 6.85 -0.77 28.39
CA ILE A 99 6.60 -0.13 27.07
C ILE A 99 6.50 1.38 27.20
N ASP A 100 5.79 1.90 28.19
CA ASP A 100 5.66 3.35 28.42
C ASP A 100 7.05 4.01 28.55
N VAL A 101 7.98 3.34 29.27
CA VAL A 101 9.36 3.79 29.41
C VAL A 101 10.13 3.66 28.09
N ILE A 102 10.00 2.56 27.36
CA ILE A 102 10.64 2.35 26.05
C ILE A 102 10.21 3.46 25.07
N LYS A 103 8.91 3.72 24.94
CA LYS A 103 8.36 4.79 24.09
C LYS A 103 8.90 6.16 24.50
N ALA A 104 8.93 6.45 25.79
CA ALA A 104 9.46 7.73 26.28
C ALA A 104 10.97 7.90 26.04
N MET A 105 11.74 6.80 26.06
CA MET A 105 13.17 6.80 25.72
C MET A 105 13.41 7.02 24.22
N LEU A 106 12.59 6.41 23.35
CA LEU A 106 12.61 6.63 21.91
C LEU A 106 12.27 8.09 21.58
N ASP A 107 11.17 8.62 22.14
CA ASP A 107 10.75 10.01 21.95
C ASP A 107 11.80 11.03 22.39
N ALA A 108 12.46 10.78 23.53
CA ALA A 108 13.53 11.64 24.02
C ALA A 108 14.68 11.71 23.01
N LYS A 109 15.11 10.56 22.49
CA LYS A 109 16.22 10.46 21.54
C LYS A 109 15.86 11.08 20.18
N VAL A 110 14.64 10.89 19.67
CA VAL A 110 14.13 11.55 18.45
C VAL A 110 14.16 13.08 18.59
N ARG A 111 13.81 13.61 19.77
CA ARG A 111 13.82 15.05 20.06
C ARG A 111 15.21 15.60 20.41
N GLY A 112 16.26 14.79 20.31
CA GLY A 112 17.64 15.16 20.65
C GLY A 112 17.85 15.44 22.15
N LYS A 113 16.98 14.91 23.02
CA LYS A 113 17.06 15.06 24.48
C LYS A 113 17.49 13.75 25.13
N GLU A 114 18.26 13.82 26.21
CA GLU A 114 18.51 12.65 27.05
C GLU A 114 17.28 12.34 27.90
N TYR A 115 16.91 11.06 27.96
CA TYR A 115 15.90 10.56 28.89
C TYR A 115 16.47 10.60 30.32
N LYS A 116 15.91 11.45 31.18
CA LYS A 116 16.41 11.70 32.55
C LYS A 116 15.58 11.03 33.66
N SER A 117 14.54 10.29 33.32
CA SER A 117 13.68 9.65 34.33
C SER A 117 14.33 8.41 34.92
N ASP A 118 14.06 8.15 36.20
CA ASP A 118 14.65 7.04 36.96
C ASP A 118 14.05 5.69 36.54
N THR A 119 14.76 4.96 35.67
CA THR A 119 14.38 3.61 35.23
C THR A 119 14.56 2.56 36.32
N LYS A 120 15.28 2.86 37.41
CA LYS A 120 15.62 1.88 38.47
C LYS A 120 14.40 1.27 39.13
N LYS A 121 13.30 2.03 39.27
CA LYS A 121 12.05 1.51 39.84
C LYS A 121 11.41 0.44 38.94
N LEU A 122 11.43 0.66 37.62
CA LEU A 122 10.92 -0.29 36.65
C LEU A 122 11.82 -1.53 36.58
N GLU A 123 13.14 -1.33 36.49
CA GLU A 123 14.12 -2.42 36.47
C GLU A 123 13.97 -3.33 37.68
N LYS A 124 13.71 -2.76 38.86
CA LYS A 124 13.47 -3.51 40.09
C LYS A 124 12.14 -4.27 40.09
N ARG A 125 11.10 -3.73 39.44
CA ARG A 125 9.81 -4.44 39.25
C ARG A 125 9.96 -5.60 38.27
N LEU A 126 10.60 -5.38 37.12
CA LEU A 126 10.89 -6.43 36.12
C LEU A 126 11.76 -7.54 36.73
N SER A 127 12.83 -7.18 37.44
CA SER A 127 13.69 -8.16 38.11
C SER A 127 12.98 -8.91 39.25
N GLY A 128 11.95 -8.31 39.86
CA GLY A 128 11.13 -8.94 40.90
C GLY A 128 10.24 -10.06 40.36
N LEU A 129 9.87 -9.99 39.07
CA LEU A 129 9.07 -11.03 38.40
C LEU A 129 9.92 -12.26 38.03
N LEU A 130 11.24 -12.09 37.84
CA LEU A 130 12.20 -13.16 37.52
C LEU A 130 12.51 -14.11 38.71
N GLY A 131 11.80 -14.02 39.83
CA GLY A 131 12.05 -14.81 41.05
C GLY A 131 10.81 -15.30 41.78
N ALA A 132 9.61 -15.10 41.23
CA ALA A 132 8.36 -15.52 41.87
C ALA A 132 8.03 -16.98 41.51
N ALA A 133 8.67 -17.93 42.18
CA ALA A 133 8.27 -19.34 42.10
C ALA A 133 6.84 -19.54 42.66
N PRO A 134 5.99 -20.37 42.03
CA PRO A 134 4.63 -20.63 42.51
C PRO A 134 4.62 -21.39 43.85
N PRO A 135 3.59 -21.22 44.70
CA PRO A 135 3.48 -21.94 45.97
C PRO A 135 3.23 -23.43 45.72
N ALA A 136 3.97 -24.26 46.47
CA ALA A 136 4.11 -25.70 46.28
C ALA A 136 2.79 -26.49 46.32
N ALA A 137 2.60 -27.39 45.35
CA ALA A 137 1.75 -28.57 45.46
C ALA A 137 2.59 -29.84 45.27
N ARG A 138 2.55 -30.71 46.28
CA ARG A 138 3.24 -32.01 46.36
C ARG A 138 2.53 -33.06 45.49
N SER A 139 3.26 -33.81 44.66
CA SER A 139 3.52 -35.27 44.82
C SER A 139 4.00 -35.96 43.54
N ALA A 140 5.05 -36.78 43.70
CA ALA A 140 5.48 -38.02 43.03
C ALA A 140 5.21 -38.25 41.52
N GLY A 141 6.14 -38.70 40.67
CA GLY A 141 7.52 -39.17 40.80
C GLY A 141 7.94 -39.99 39.55
N LYS A 142 9.25 -40.00 39.24
CA LYS A 142 10.00 -40.85 38.26
C LYS A 142 9.76 -40.55 36.76
N GLN A 143 10.73 -40.45 35.86
CA GLN A 143 12.14 -40.91 35.78
C GLN A 143 12.88 -40.07 34.70
N ALA A 144 14.19 -39.84 34.89
CA ALA A 144 15.17 -39.37 33.88
C ALA A 144 15.87 -40.62 33.26
N PRO A 145 16.73 -40.57 32.19
CA PRO A 145 17.60 -39.44 31.82
C PRO A 145 17.93 -39.17 30.32
N ALA A 146 18.28 -37.89 30.08
CA ALA A 146 19.37 -37.31 29.28
C ALA A 146 19.73 -37.83 27.86
N ALA A 147 19.71 -36.90 26.89
CA ALA A 147 20.79 -36.73 25.91
C ALA A 147 20.86 -35.25 25.45
N LYS A 148 22.09 -34.71 25.44
CA LYS A 148 22.47 -33.35 25.06
C LYS A 148 22.53 -33.20 23.55
N HIS A 149 21.97 -32.13 22.99
CA HIS A 149 22.43 -31.55 21.72
C HIS A 149 22.40 -30.02 21.77
N THR A 150 23.60 -29.43 21.73
CA THR A 150 23.89 -28.06 21.31
C THR A 150 23.92 -27.98 19.79
N PRO A 151 23.30 -26.98 19.14
CA PRO A 151 23.69 -26.53 17.82
C PRO A 151 24.68 -25.34 17.89
N PRO A 152 25.53 -25.15 16.87
CA PRO A 152 26.66 -24.23 16.92
C PRO A 152 26.33 -22.84 16.36
N LYS A 153 27.13 -21.89 16.83
CA LYS A 153 27.22 -20.47 16.52
C LYS A 153 27.80 -20.27 15.10
N GLN A 154 27.15 -19.45 14.26
CA GLN A 154 27.79 -18.89 13.07
C GLN A 154 27.77 -17.35 13.11
N ALA A 155 28.94 -16.79 12.82
CA ALA A 155 29.23 -15.38 12.61
C ALA A 155 29.49 -15.15 11.09
N PRO A 156 29.54 -13.90 10.62
CA PRO A 156 29.14 -13.51 9.27
C PRO A 156 30.26 -13.66 8.23
N ALA A 157 29.89 -13.87 6.96
CA ALA A 157 30.83 -13.83 5.83
C ALA A 157 30.31 -12.90 4.72
N LYS A 158 31.21 -12.01 4.29
CA LYS A 158 31.09 -11.17 3.08
C LYS A 158 31.45 -11.98 1.84
N GLY A 159 30.69 -11.75 0.77
CA GLY A 159 31.15 -11.56 -0.61
C GLY A 159 31.77 -12.74 -1.38
N SER A 160 31.01 -13.27 -2.33
CA SER A 160 31.49 -13.63 -3.68
C SER A 160 30.31 -14.08 -4.55
N ALA A 161 30.10 -13.42 -5.71
CA ALA A 161 29.37 -14.01 -6.84
C ALA A 161 30.24 -15.10 -7.49
N PRO A 162 29.65 -16.12 -8.16
CA PRO A 162 29.29 -15.93 -9.57
C PRO A 162 27.96 -16.59 -10.02
N ALA A 163 27.36 -15.95 -11.02
CA ALA A 163 26.43 -16.42 -12.06
C ALA A 163 25.66 -17.73 -11.82
N ASP A 164 24.40 -17.59 -11.39
CA ASP A 164 23.31 -18.43 -11.86
C ASP A 164 22.16 -17.51 -12.30
N ASN A 165 21.56 -17.79 -13.44
CA ASN A 165 20.66 -16.87 -14.16
C ASN A 165 19.23 -16.90 -13.58
N ARG A 166 19.10 -16.95 -12.24
CA ARG A 166 17.83 -16.86 -11.53
C ARG A 166 17.67 -15.44 -10.98
N ARG A 167 16.76 -14.68 -11.60
CA ARG A 167 16.39 -13.32 -11.20
C ARG A 167 15.58 -13.27 -9.90
N LEU A 168 15.08 -14.41 -9.42
CA LEU A 168 14.36 -14.56 -8.16
C LEU A 168 15.21 -15.32 -7.14
N SER A 169 15.18 -14.86 -5.89
CA SER A 169 15.70 -15.62 -4.75
C SER A 169 14.84 -16.85 -4.45
N GLU A 170 15.42 -17.87 -3.81
CA GLU A 170 14.68 -19.09 -3.37
C GLU A 170 13.51 -18.76 -2.45
N TYR A 171 13.59 -17.65 -1.71
CA TYR A 171 12.54 -17.15 -0.83
C TYR A 171 11.39 -16.50 -1.62
N GLU A 172 11.68 -15.64 -2.59
CA GLU A 172 10.64 -15.06 -3.46
C GLU A 172 9.91 -16.13 -4.28
N VAL A 173 10.64 -17.17 -4.69
CA VAL A 173 10.07 -18.36 -5.32
C VAL A 173 9.07 -19.06 -4.39
N LEU A 174 9.39 -19.18 -3.11
CA LEU A 174 8.54 -19.83 -2.11
C LEU A 174 7.28 -18.98 -1.84
N GLU A 175 7.41 -17.66 -1.75
CA GLU A 175 6.26 -16.74 -1.60
C GLU A 175 5.32 -16.81 -2.82
N LEU A 176 5.86 -16.82 -4.03
CA LEU A 176 5.05 -16.98 -5.26
C LEU A 176 4.31 -18.32 -5.29
N LYS A 177 4.88 -19.37 -4.69
CA LYS A 177 4.24 -20.69 -4.57
C LYS A 177 3.14 -20.73 -3.52
N GLU A 178 3.35 -20.09 -2.37
CA GLU A 178 2.30 -19.97 -1.34
C GLU A 178 1.13 -19.10 -1.82
N ALA A 179 1.41 -18.10 -2.65
CA ALA A 179 0.41 -17.26 -3.30
C ALA A 179 -0.34 -17.97 -4.44
N ALA A 180 0.22 -19.05 -5.01
CA ALA A 180 -0.45 -19.88 -6.00
C ALA A 180 -1.41 -20.86 -5.30
N GLU A 181 -2.71 -20.81 -5.65
CA GLU A 181 -3.70 -21.77 -5.16
C GLU A 181 -3.23 -23.23 -5.40
N ALA A 182 -3.47 -24.12 -4.43
CA ALA A 182 -3.05 -25.51 -4.52
C ALA A 182 -3.53 -26.11 -5.85
N HIS A 183 -2.58 -26.58 -6.68
CA HIS A 183 -2.73 -27.20 -8.01
C HIS A 183 -2.49 -26.34 -9.26
N ARG A 184 -2.14 -25.04 -9.17
CA ARG A 184 -1.76 -24.24 -10.36
C ARG A 184 -0.27 -24.26 -10.67
N HIS A 185 0.10 -24.25 -11.95
CA HIS A 185 1.49 -24.10 -12.41
C HIS A 185 1.88 -22.62 -12.46
N VAL A 186 3.12 -22.32 -12.07
CA VAL A 186 3.68 -20.96 -12.15
C VAL A 186 4.60 -20.86 -13.35
N PHE A 187 4.38 -19.84 -14.17
CA PHE A 187 5.17 -19.54 -15.36
C PHE A 187 5.82 -18.16 -15.24
N GLU A 188 7.07 -18.04 -15.70
CA GLU A 188 7.69 -16.76 -16.02
C GLU A 188 7.41 -16.46 -17.49
N VAL A 189 6.76 -15.33 -17.77
CA VAL A 189 6.40 -14.87 -19.10
C VAL A 189 7.20 -13.60 -19.38
N SER A 190 8.19 -13.70 -20.27
CA SER A 190 8.98 -12.56 -20.73
C SER A 190 8.40 -12.04 -22.04
N VAL A 191 8.02 -10.76 -22.08
CA VAL A 191 7.45 -10.12 -23.28
C VAL A 191 8.32 -8.95 -23.71
N GLN A 192 8.65 -8.91 -25.00
CA GLN A 192 9.38 -7.83 -25.65
C GLN A 192 8.41 -6.91 -26.41
N PHE A 193 8.57 -5.61 -26.28
CA PHE A 193 7.66 -4.61 -26.83
C PHE A 193 8.30 -3.81 -27.95
N ASP A 194 7.49 -3.38 -28.91
CA ASP A 194 7.91 -2.52 -30.00
C ASP A 194 7.96 -1.06 -29.54
N GLU A 195 9.15 -0.43 -29.65
CA GLU A 195 9.37 0.96 -29.28
C GLU A 195 8.73 1.93 -30.28
N ASP A 196 8.60 1.52 -31.55
CA ASP A 196 8.09 2.36 -32.64
C ASP A 196 6.55 2.44 -32.67
N ASN A 197 5.86 1.73 -31.76
CA ASN A 197 4.41 1.81 -31.64
C ASN A 197 3.95 3.19 -31.11
N PRO A 198 2.95 3.85 -31.74
CA PRO A 198 2.39 5.12 -31.27
C PRO A 198 1.86 5.14 -29.82
N MET A 199 1.62 3.97 -29.23
CA MET A 199 1.17 3.74 -27.86
C MET A 199 2.12 2.80 -27.08
N ASN A 200 3.43 2.93 -27.29
CA ASN A 200 4.48 2.08 -26.69
C ASN A 200 4.45 2.00 -25.15
N THR A 201 3.96 3.02 -24.44
CA THR A 201 3.83 3.00 -22.98
C THR A 201 2.63 2.21 -22.45
N VAL A 202 1.68 1.83 -23.31
CA VAL A 202 0.43 1.13 -22.92
C VAL A 202 0.52 -0.38 -23.12
N GLY A 203 1.48 -0.86 -23.92
CA GLY A 203 1.63 -2.27 -24.28
C GLY A 203 1.76 -3.21 -23.08
N GLY A 204 2.56 -2.83 -22.08
CA GLY A 204 2.73 -3.60 -20.85
C GLY A 204 1.44 -3.78 -20.05
N ILE A 205 0.54 -2.80 -20.09
CA ILE A 205 -0.78 -2.87 -19.44
C ILE A 205 -1.72 -3.77 -20.24
N GLN A 206 -1.69 -3.70 -21.57
CA GLN A 206 -2.53 -4.55 -22.43
C GLN A 206 -2.19 -6.03 -22.26
N VAL A 207 -0.89 -6.37 -22.21
CA VAL A 207 -0.42 -7.74 -21.93
C VAL A 207 -0.80 -8.18 -20.51
N TYR A 208 -0.69 -7.29 -19.52
CA TYR A 208 -1.13 -7.59 -18.15
C TYR A 208 -2.63 -7.96 -18.10
N VAL A 209 -3.48 -7.21 -18.80
CA VAL A 209 -4.93 -7.49 -18.87
C VAL A 209 -5.18 -8.85 -19.53
N ALA A 210 -4.50 -9.15 -20.64
CA ALA A 210 -4.62 -10.44 -21.33
C ALA A 210 -4.17 -11.63 -20.44
N LEU A 211 -3.10 -11.43 -19.67
CA LEU A 211 -2.60 -12.44 -18.72
C LEU A 211 -3.54 -12.64 -17.53
N LYS A 212 -4.22 -11.58 -17.06
CA LYS A 212 -5.23 -11.67 -16.00
C LYS A 212 -6.47 -12.48 -16.43
N GLU A 213 -6.82 -12.48 -17.72
CA GLU A 213 -7.83 -13.39 -18.28
C GLU A 213 -7.33 -14.84 -18.42
N ALA A 214 -6.00 -15.02 -18.46
CA ALA A 214 -5.36 -16.32 -18.56
C ALA A 214 -5.12 -16.99 -17.20
N GLY A 215 -4.96 -16.23 -16.12
CA GLY A 215 -4.74 -16.74 -14.77
C GLY A 215 -4.47 -15.63 -13.76
N THR A 216 -3.90 -16.00 -12.61
CA THR A 216 -3.55 -15.06 -11.54
C THR A 216 -2.13 -14.53 -11.77
N VAL A 217 -1.97 -13.24 -12.08
CA VAL A 217 -0.65 -12.60 -12.15
C VAL A 217 -0.17 -12.34 -10.73
N LEU A 218 0.94 -12.98 -10.35
CA LEU A 218 1.50 -12.95 -9.00
C LEU A 218 2.48 -11.78 -8.80
N LYS A 219 3.29 -11.50 -9.82
CA LYS A 219 4.33 -10.46 -9.80
C LYS A 219 4.64 -9.98 -11.21
N THR A 220 5.15 -8.76 -11.31
CA THR A 220 5.69 -8.18 -12.55
C THR A 220 7.07 -7.59 -12.27
N ASP A 221 7.97 -7.62 -13.26
CA ASP A 221 9.24 -6.92 -13.22
C ASP A 221 9.42 -6.16 -14.55
N PRO A 222 9.44 -4.81 -14.53
CA PRO A 222 9.33 -3.92 -13.36
C PRO A 222 7.97 -4.00 -12.64
N ASP A 223 7.92 -3.55 -11.38
CA ASP A 223 6.70 -3.53 -10.57
C ASP A 223 5.51 -2.91 -11.33
N PHE A 224 4.33 -3.49 -11.17
CA PHE A 224 3.11 -3.12 -11.91
C PHE A 224 2.80 -1.62 -11.89
N GLU A 225 2.97 -0.96 -10.74
CA GLU A 225 2.79 0.49 -10.57
C GLU A 225 3.68 1.33 -11.51
N ARG A 226 4.85 0.80 -11.89
CA ARG A 226 5.76 1.47 -12.81
C ARG A 226 5.31 1.40 -14.25
N LEU A 227 4.47 0.43 -14.61
CA LEU A 227 3.90 0.30 -15.96
C LEU A 227 2.88 1.42 -16.27
N TYR A 228 2.38 2.13 -15.27
CA TYR A 228 1.51 3.31 -15.44
C TYR A 228 2.27 4.62 -15.64
N GLN A 229 3.58 4.60 -15.41
CA GLN A 229 4.42 5.78 -15.64
C GLN A 229 4.60 5.94 -17.15
N ASP A 230 4.75 7.18 -17.62
CA ASP A 230 4.98 7.48 -19.03
C ASP A 230 6.43 7.14 -19.42
N HIS A 231 6.78 5.86 -19.25
CA HIS A 231 8.09 5.29 -19.43
C HIS A 231 7.96 3.97 -20.18
N PHE A 232 8.69 3.85 -21.27
CA PHE A 232 8.71 2.66 -22.10
C PHE A 232 9.63 1.60 -21.49
N TYR A 233 9.15 0.37 -21.39
CA TYR A 233 9.95 -0.78 -20.96
C TYR A 233 10.08 -1.76 -22.13
N PRO A 234 11.30 -1.99 -22.66
CA PRO A 234 11.48 -2.86 -23.82
C PRO A 234 11.21 -4.34 -23.51
N VAL A 235 11.38 -4.74 -22.25
CA VAL A 235 11.09 -6.10 -21.77
C VAL A 235 10.37 -6.01 -20.44
N ILE A 236 9.28 -6.78 -20.29
CA ILE A 236 8.55 -6.93 -19.02
C ILE A 236 8.41 -8.42 -18.71
N LEU A 237 8.68 -8.80 -17.47
CA LEU A 237 8.46 -10.15 -16.95
C LEU A 237 7.16 -10.19 -16.17
N TYR A 238 6.36 -11.24 -16.39
CA TYR A 238 5.14 -11.53 -15.64
C TYR A 238 5.24 -12.92 -15.04
N TYR A 239 4.94 -13.05 -13.75
CA TYR A 239 4.84 -14.34 -13.08
C TYR A 239 3.36 -14.71 -12.97
N LEU A 240 2.95 -15.76 -13.68
CA LEU A 240 1.55 -16.15 -13.83
C LEU A 240 1.29 -17.52 -13.20
N ALA A 241 0.32 -17.62 -12.30
CA ALA A 241 -0.26 -18.89 -11.86
C ALA A 241 -1.49 -19.24 -12.71
N THR A 242 -1.43 -20.34 -13.46
CA THR A 242 -2.54 -20.78 -14.32
C THR A 242 -2.54 -22.30 -14.53
N ASP A 243 -3.71 -22.81 -14.94
CA ASP A 243 -3.92 -24.18 -15.40
C ASP A 243 -3.78 -24.31 -16.94
N LYS A 244 -3.56 -23.19 -17.63
CA LYS A 244 -3.35 -23.16 -19.09
C LYS A 244 -1.92 -23.58 -19.45
N ASP A 245 -1.77 -24.13 -20.65
CA ASP A 245 -0.48 -24.52 -21.21
C ASP A 245 0.32 -23.33 -21.74
N ALA A 246 1.64 -23.49 -21.84
CA ALA A 246 2.55 -22.43 -22.27
C ALA A 246 2.18 -21.83 -23.65
N ALA A 247 1.69 -22.65 -24.58
CA ALA A 247 1.26 -22.21 -25.91
C ALA A 247 0.02 -21.30 -25.87
N ALA A 248 -0.93 -21.55 -24.97
CA ALA A 248 -2.09 -20.68 -24.80
C ALA A 248 -1.72 -19.33 -24.14
N ILE A 249 -0.75 -19.34 -23.22
CA ILE A 249 -0.21 -18.13 -22.59
C ILE A 249 0.52 -17.27 -23.62
N GLU A 250 1.38 -17.89 -24.43
CA GLU A 250 2.11 -17.21 -25.50
C GLU A 250 1.16 -16.54 -26.49
N LYS A 251 0.11 -17.27 -26.92
CA LYS A 251 -0.93 -16.74 -27.81
C LYS A 251 -1.70 -15.58 -27.20
N ALA A 252 -1.97 -15.60 -25.89
CA ALA A 252 -2.67 -14.51 -25.21
C ALA A 252 -1.84 -13.22 -25.13
N CYS A 253 -0.51 -13.35 -25.11
CA CYS A 253 0.41 -12.21 -25.02
C CYS A 253 0.76 -11.61 -26.39
N LEU A 254 0.49 -12.31 -27.50
CA LEU A 254 0.74 -11.81 -28.85
C LEU A 254 -0.31 -10.77 -29.24
N ILE A 255 0.04 -9.49 -29.05
CA ILE A 255 -0.80 -8.36 -29.44
C ILE A 255 -0.22 -7.74 -30.73
N PRO A 256 -0.99 -7.71 -31.84
CA PRO A 256 -0.53 -7.14 -33.11
C PRO A 256 0.01 -5.73 -32.94
N ASP A 257 1.13 -5.45 -33.60
CA ASP A 257 1.83 -4.15 -33.60
C ASP A 257 2.40 -3.71 -32.24
N VAL A 258 2.20 -4.47 -31.16
CA VAL A 258 2.60 -4.11 -29.77
C VAL A 258 3.73 -5.00 -29.24
N THR A 259 3.69 -6.30 -29.50
CA THR A 259 4.66 -7.27 -28.96
C THR A 259 5.58 -7.82 -30.05
N LEU A 260 6.89 -7.78 -29.83
CA LEU A 260 7.93 -8.31 -30.73
C LEU A 260 8.25 -9.78 -30.50
N GLY A 261 8.09 -10.26 -29.26
CA GLY A 261 8.38 -11.64 -28.89
C GLY A 261 7.89 -11.99 -27.49
N VAL A 262 7.47 -13.24 -27.30
CA VAL A 262 7.00 -13.76 -26.02
C VAL A 262 7.77 -15.05 -25.72
N THR A 263 8.25 -15.21 -24.50
CA THR A 263 8.88 -16.44 -24.02
C THR A 263 8.21 -16.87 -22.73
N VAL A 264 7.69 -18.10 -22.70
CA VAL A 264 7.01 -18.68 -21.54
C VAL A 264 7.86 -19.80 -20.99
N THR A 265 8.36 -19.63 -19.76
CA THR A 265 9.20 -20.62 -19.08
C THR A 265 8.47 -21.17 -17.87
N PRO A 266 8.20 -22.50 -17.80
CA PRO A 266 7.68 -23.09 -16.58
C PRO A 266 8.73 -22.99 -15.47
N LEU A 267 8.31 -22.54 -14.29
CA LEU A 267 9.16 -22.62 -13.11
C LEU A 267 9.08 -24.05 -12.56
N GLU A 268 9.97 -24.92 -13.06
CA GLU A 268 10.14 -26.27 -12.50
C GLU A 268 10.89 -26.20 -11.16
N PHE A 269 10.29 -26.81 -10.13
CA PHE A 269 10.87 -26.91 -8.79
C PHE A 269 11.12 -28.38 -8.46
N ASP A 270 12.39 -28.79 -8.53
CA ASP A 270 12.80 -30.13 -8.13
C ASP A 270 12.80 -30.22 -6.60
N ALA A 271 11.80 -30.91 -6.04
CA ALA A 271 11.66 -31.08 -4.59
C ALA A 271 12.68 -32.07 -3.98
N GLU A 272 13.59 -32.65 -4.78
CA GLU A 272 14.50 -33.73 -4.35
C GLU A 272 16.02 -33.43 -4.45
N SER A 273 16.45 -32.24 -4.88
CA SER A 273 17.88 -31.96 -5.09
C SER A 273 18.67 -31.58 -3.83
N GLY A 274 18.08 -31.64 -2.64
CA GLY A 274 18.75 -31.34 -1.36
C GLY A 274 19.62 -32.45 -0.77
N ARG A 275 19.81 -33.62 -1.42
CA ARG A 275 20.48 -34.75 -0.76
C ARG A 275 21.42 -35.67 -1.57
N ALA A 276 21.70 -35.42 -2.84
CA ALA A 276 22.64 -36.28 -3.57
C ALA A 276 23.36 -35.54 -4.70
N ALA A 277 24.44 -34.83 -4.38
CA ALA A 277 25.47 -34.45 -5.36
C ALA A 277 26.81 -34.10 -4.67
N LEU A 278 27.29 -35.03 -3.86
CA LEU A 278 28.73 -35.23 -3.65
C LEU A 278 29.03 -36.57 -4.31
N ASP A 279 30.08 -36.60 -5.13
CA ASP A 279 30.56 -37.70 -5.97
C ASP A 279 29.80 -37.95 -7.29
N THR A 280 30.31 -37.35 -8.36
CA THR A 280 30.85 -38.02 -9.58
C THR A 280 31.05 -36.93 -10.65
N ALA A 281 32.30 -36.48 -10.84
CA ALA A 281 33.23 -37.01 -11.84
C ALA A 281 32.77 -36.80 -13.29
N ALA A 282 33.34 -35.77 -13.91
CA ALA A 282 34.00 -35.77 -15.21
C ALA A 282 33.57 -36.83 -16.25
N ALA A 283 33.07 -36.38 -17.39
CA ALA A 283 33.59 -36.71 -18.72
C ALA A 283 32.75 -36.05 -19.84
N ALA A 284 33.45 -35.36 -20.76
CA ALA A 284 33.28 -35.34 -22.23
C ALA A 284 31.87 -35.10 -22.84
N THR A 285 31.65 -34.41 -23.97
CA THR A 285 32.49 -34.19 -25.15
C THR A 285 31.84 -33.13 -26.04
N GLU A 286 32.71 -32.42 -26.75
CA GLU A 286 32.60 -31.65 -28.00
C GLU A 286 31.36 -31.79 -28.91
N ARG A 287 30.97 -30.64 -29.49
CA ARG A 287 30.80 -30.29 -30.93
C ARG A 287 30.28 -28.84 -30.96
N GLY A 288 30.81 -27.84 -31.65
CA GLY A 288 31.66 -27.77 -32.83
C GLY A 288 30.90 -27.11 -33.97
N HIS A 289 31.41 -25.96 -34.46
CA HIS A 289 30.97 -25.07 -35.57
C HIS A 289 30.08 -23.87 -35.15
N GLY A 290 30.37 -22.63 -35.52
CA GLY A 290 31.45 -22.07 -36.34
C GLY A 290 31.02 -20.71 -36.92
N GLU A 291 31.91 -19.71 -36.82
CA GLU A 291 32.12 -18.52 -37.67
C GLU A 291 30.92 -17.56 -37.89
N SER A 292 31.03 -16.23 -37.83
CA SER A 292 32.10 -15.27 -38.17
C SER A 292 31.75 -13.93 -37.46
N ALA A 293 32.69 -13.19 -36.85
CA ALA A 293 33.39 -12.01 -37.41
C ALA A 293 32.43 -10.91 -37.92
N GLU A 294 32.56 -9.62 -37.64
CA GLU A 294 33.51 -8.72 -36.97
C GLU A 294 32.75 -7.37 -36.98
N GLU A 295 32.79 -6.55 -35.93
CA GLU A 295 33.17 -5.14 -36.08
C GLU A 295 33.32 -4.46 -34.71
N GLN A 296 34.47 -3.83 -34.58
CA GLN A 296 34.93 -3.03 -33.47
C GLN A 296 34.32 -1.63 -33.58
N HIS A 297 33.90 -1.06 -32.46
CA HIS A 297 34.20 0.34 -32.19
C HIS A 297 34.24 0.58 -30.68
N ALA A 298 35.45 0.72 -30.15
CA ALA A 298 35.71 1.47 -28.94
C ALA A 298 35.99 2.91 -29.34
N SER A 299 35.37 3.87 -28.66
CA SER A 299 35.96 5.18 -28.40
C SER A 299 35.32 5.79 -27.15
N GLU A 300 36.21 6.11 -26.22
CA GLU A 300 36.09 7.08 -25.13
C GLU A 300 35.49 8.40 -25.67
N THR A 301 34.86 9.31 -24.91
CA THR A 301 35.39 9.99 -23.72
C THR A 301 34.35 10.97 -23.14
N GLN A 302 34.44 11.21 -21.81
CA GLN A 302 34.28 12.51 -21.10
C GLN A 302 32.89 13.11 -20.74
N THR A 303 32.56 12.95 -19.45
CA THR A 303 32.32 13.99 -18.41
C THR A 303 31.55 15.29 -18.70
N ALA A 304 30.41 15.45 -18.02
CA ALA A 304 29.93 16.61 -17.25
C ALA A 304 28.58 16.18 -16.60
N GLY A 305 28.15 16.45 -15.36
CA GLY A 305 28.48 17.48 -14.39
C GLY A 305 27.16 18.19 -13.98
N GLY A 306 26.58 17.84 -12.82
CA GLY A 306 25.40 18.48 -12.17
C GLY A 306 24.05 18.12 -12.81
N GLU A 307 22.95 17.84 -12.10
CA GLU A 307 22.47 18.35 -10.82
C GLU A 307 21.70 17.26 -10.03
N GLU A 308 22.00 17.13 -8.74
CA GLU A 308 21.22 16.31 -7.81
C GLU A 308 19.92 17.03 -7.44
N HIS A 309 18.79 16.57 -7.98
CA HIS A 309 17.48 16.87 -7.42
C HIS A 309 17.30 16.12 -6.10
N HIS A 310 17.44 16.82 -4.98
CA HIS A 310 16.97 16.38 -3.67
C HIS A 310 15.47 16.06 -3.72
N ARG A 311 15.11 14.80 -4.01
CA ARG A 311 13.79 14.26 -3.71
C ARG A 311 13.69 14.12 -2.20
N ARG A 312 12.96 15.03 -1.56
CA ARG A 312 12.46 14.88 -0.18
C ARG A 312 11.72 13.55 -0.10
N LYS A 313 12.35 12.53 0.51
CA LYS A 313 11.75 11.21 0.73
C LYS A 313 10.64 11.40 1.78
N ILE A 314 9.40 11.23 1.36
CA ILE A 314 8.23 11.27 2.24
C ILE A 314 8.30 10.01 3.11
N VAL A 315 8.45 10.20 4.42
CA VAL A 315 8.42 9.12 5.42
C VAL A 315 6.97 8.64 5.51
N GLY A 316 6.70 7.45 5.00
CA GLY A 316 5.36 6.86 4.98
C GLY A 316 5.01 6.21 6.32
N SER A 317 3.95 6.65 6.97
CA SER A 317 3.32 5.90 8.06
C SER A 317 2.68 4.63 7.49
N VAL A 318 3.09 3.45 7.94
CA VAL A 318 2.48 2.18 7.51
C VAL A 318 1.10 2.07 8.13
N LEU A 319 0.06 2.18 7.30
CA LEU A 319 -1.33 1.98 7.70
C LEU A 319 -1.75 0.57 7.28
N ARG A 320 -2.20 -0.26 8.23
CA ARG A 320 -2.78 -1.58 7.92
C ARG A 320 -4.23 -1.37 7.50
N VAL A 321 -4.58 -1.88 6.32
CA VAL A 321 -5.87 -1.65 5.66
C VAL A 321 -6.45 -3.00 5.27
N ASP A 322 -7.76 -3.16 5.40
CA ASP A 322 -8.46 -4.34 4.88
C ASP A 322 -8.27 -4.45 3.36
N SER A 323 -7.91 -5.65 2.88
CA SER A 323 -7.61 -5.89 1.47
C SER A 323 -8.78 -5.55 0.55
N LYS A 324 -10.04 -5.70 1.01
CA LYS A 324 -11.23 -5.37 0.22
C LYS A 324 -11.33 -3.88 -0.08
N ARG A 325 -10.87 -3.01 0.83
CA ARG A 325 -10.86 -1.55 0.61
C ARG A 325 -9.85 -1.16 -0.47
N ILE A 326 -8.71 -1.85 -0.49
CA ILE A 326 -7.68 -1.68 -1.53
C ILE A 326 -8.22 -2.17 -2.88
N ASP A 327 -8.87 -3.34 -2.93
CA ASP A 327 -9.45 -3.86 -4.17
C ASP A 327 -10.52 -2.93 -4.77
N GLN A 328 -11.35 -2.33 -3.93
CA GLN A 328 -12.32 -1.31 -4.35
C GLN A 328 -11.64 -0.07 -4.94
N LEU A 329 -10.58 0.43 -4.30
CA LEU A 329 -9.80 1.53 -4.88
C LEU A 329 -9.15 1.14 -6.20
N LEU A 330 -8.59 -0.06 -6.33
CA LEU A 330 -7.98 -0.53 -7.58
C LEU A 330 -9.01 -0.63 -8.71
N ASN A 331 -10.24 -1.03 -8.41
CA ASN A 331 -11.35 -1.00 -9.37
C ASN A 331 -11.68 0.43 -9.80
N LEU A 332 -11.76 1.38 -8.86
CA LEU A 332 -12.01 2.80 -9.17
C LEU A 332 -10.87 3.39 -10.00
N VAL A 333 -9.62 3.07 -9.69
CA VAL A 333 -8.44 3.47 -10.48
C VAL A 333 -8.55 2.90 -11.90
N SER A 334 -8.96 1.65 -12.06
CA SER A 334 -9.20 1.04 -13.37
C SER A 334 -10.30 1.80 -14.14
N GLU A 335 -11.36 2.21 -13.45
CA GLU A 335 -12.45 3.00 -14.05
C GLU A 335 -12.00 4.43 -14.44
N VAL A 336 -11.10 5.05 -13.66
CA VAL A 336 -10.45 6.32 -14.01
C VAL A 336 -9.61 6.17 -15.28
N VAL A 337 -8.83 5.08 -15.39
CA VAL A 337 -8.00 4.82 -16.57
C VAL A 337 -8.86 4.62 -17.82
N ILE A 338 -9.96 3.87 -17.71
CA ILE A 338 -10.92 3.69 -18.80
C ILE A 338 -11.53 5.04 -19.22
N ASN A 339 -11.87 5.90 -18.25
CA ASN A 339 -12.36 7.25 -18.56
C ASN A 339 -11.29 8.13 -19.21
N LYS A 340 -10.03 8.04 -18.78
CA LYS A 340 -8.91 8.74 -19.43
C LYS A 340 -8.78 8.34 -20.90
N ALA A 341 -8.84 7.04 -21.21
CA ALA A 341 -8.83 6.55 -22.59
C ALA A 341 -10.03 7.10 -23.39
N SER A 342 -11.22 7.13 -22.79
CA SER A 342 -12.41 7.71 -23.40
C SER A 342 -12.27 9.22 -23.68
N PHE A 343 -11.67 9.97 -22.76
CA PHE A 343 -11.35 11.39 -22.96
C PHE A 343 -10.35 11.63 -24.09
N ASN A 344 -9.33 10.78 -24.21
CA ASN A 344 -8.38 10.85 -25.32
C ASN A 344 -9.08 10.60 -26.66
N GLN A 345 -9.96 9.60 -26.74
CA GLN A 345 -10.74 9.32 -27.94
C GLN A 345 -11.68 10.48 -28.29
N LEU A 346 -12.31 11.09 -27.29
CA LEU A 346 -13.16 12.25 -27.46
C LEU A 346 -12.39 13.47 -27.97
N SER A 347 -11.17 13.69 -27.46
CA SER A 347 -10.26 14.74 -27.92
C SER A 347 -9.87 14.54 -29.38
N ALA A 348 -9.53 13.31 -29.77
CA ALA A 348 -9.25 12.97 -31.17
C ALA A 348 -10.48 13.21 -32.08
N ASN A 349 -11.67 12.81 -31.64
CA ASN A 349 -12.92 13.05 -32.39
C ASN A 349 -13.24 14.54 -32.55
N LEU A 350 -13.01 15.35 -31.51
CA LEU A 350 -13.14 16.82 -31.60
C LEU A 350 -12.15 17.40 -32.61
N GLY A 351 -10.90 16.92 -32.61
CA GLY A 351 -9.89 17.32 -33.61
C GLY A 351 -10.35 17.03 -35.04
N ASN A 352 -10.88 15.83 -35.29
CA ASN A 352 -11.43 15.47 -36.59
C ASN A 352 -12.64 16.33 -36.98
N GLY A 353 -13.57 16.57 -36.05
CA GLY A 353 -14.72 17.44 -36.29
C GLY A 353 -14.33 18.89 -36.58
N TYR A 354 -13.24 19.37 -35.98
CA TYR A 354 -12.69 20.70 -36.28
C TYR A 354 -12.13 20.77 -37.71
N LEU A 355 -11.39 19.75 -38.15
CA LEU A 355 -10.88 19.68 -39.53
C LEU A 355 -12.04 19.62 -40.55
N GLU A 356 -13.08 18.84 -40.27
CA GLU A 356 -14.29 18.78 -41.10
C GLU A 356 -14.98 20.15 -41.18
N PHE A 357 -15.09 20.86 -40.05
CA PHE A 357 -15.63 22.22 -40.01
C PHE A 357 -14.80 23.21 -40.84
N GLN A 358 -13.47 23.14 -40.76
CA GLN A 358 -12.60 23.96 -41.59
C GLN A 358 -12.85 23.70 -43.09
N GLY A 359 -12.95 22.42 -43.48
CA GLY A 359 -13.27 22.05 -44.86
C GLY A 359 -14.64 22.58 -45.32
N LEU A 360 -15.67 22.48 -44.47
CA LEU A 360 -16.98 23.07 -44.74
C LEU A 360 -16.89 24.60 -44.86
N GLN A 361 -16.13 25.26 -43.99
CA GLN A 361 -15.96 26.70 -44.04
C GLN A 361 -15.32 27.16 -45.35
N ASP A 362 -14.32 26.43 -45.86
CA ASP A 362 -13.66 26.73 -47.12
C ASP A 362 -14.60 26.52 -48.32
N GLN A 363 -15.34 25.41 -48.33
CA GLN A 363 -16.36 25.17 -49.36
C GLN A 363 -17.48 26.21 -49.35
N TYR A 364 -17.88 26.66 -48.16
CA TYR A 364 -18.88 27.71 -48.00
C TYR A 364 -18.38 29.04 -48.57
N ARG A 365 -17.12 29.41 -48.29
CA ARG A 365 -16.49 30.59 -48.88
C ARG A 365 -16.42 30.50 -50.40
N GLU A 366 -16.08 29.35 -50.94
CA GLU A 366 -16.05 29.13 -52.40
C GLU A 366 -17.44 29.29 -53.01
N ARG A 367 -18.46 28.70 -52.40
CA ARG A 367 -19.85 28.82 -52.86
C ARG A 367 -20.38 30.26 -52.81
N ILE A 368 -19.98 31.03 -51.79
CA ILE A 368 -20.26 32.47 -51.74
C ILE A 368 -19.56 33.19 -52.90
N ARG A 369 -18.31 32.86 -53.19
CA ARG A 369 -17.58 33.46 -54.31
C ARG A 369 -18.27 33.13 -55.64
N GLU A 370 -18.60 31.86 -55.88
CA GLU A 370 -19.36 31.41 -57.06
C GLU A 370 -20.70 32.17 -57.21
N LEU A 371 -21.41 32.43 -56.10
CA LEU A 371 -22.65 33.22 -56.12
C LEU A 371 -22.40 34.66 -56.59
N PHE A 372 -21.34 35.31 -56.10
CA PHE A 372 -21.01 36.67 -56.51
C PHE A 372 -20.51 36.73 -57.96
N ASP A 373 -19.77 35.73 -58.43
CA ASP A 373 -19.27 35.66 -59.80
C ASP A 373 -20.39 35.38 -60.82
N THR A 374 -21.44 34.64 -60.42
CA THR A 374 -22.61 34.33 -61.26
C THR A 374 -23.74 35.37 -61.16
N LEU A 375 -23.69 36.28 -60.18
CA LEU A 375 -24.70 37.32 -60.02
C LEU A 375 -24.84 38.23 -61.27
N PRO A 376 -23.74 38.69 -61.92
CA PRO A 376 -23.82 39.52 -63.11
C PRO A 376 -24.54 38.83 -64.27
N SER A 377 -24.31 37.53 -64.50
CA SER A 377 -24.98 36.81 -65.60
C SER A 377 -26.48 36.71 -65.40
N TYR A 378 -26.95 36.48 -64.16
CA TYR A 378 -28.38 36.52 -63.86
C TYR A 378 -29.00 37.91 -64.10
N LEU A 379 -28.24 38.98 -63.82
CA LEU A 379 -28.70 40.34 -64.11
C LEU A 379 -28.78 40.62 -65.62
N GLU A 380 -27.80 40.13 -66.39
CA GLU A 380 -27.81 40.22 -67.86
C GLU A 380 -28.98 39.44 -68.48
N GLU A 381 -29.30 38.24 -67.98
CA GLU A 381 -30.47 37.48 -68.43
C GLU A 381 -31.77 38.25 -68.21
N ILE A 382 -31.93 38.89 -67.04
CA ILE A 382 -33.09 39.73 -66.74
C ILE A 382 -33.15 40.93 -67.70
N GLN A 383 -32.02 41.57 -67.98
CA GLN A 383 -31.95 42.69 -68.95
C GLN A 383 -32.31 42.24 -70.37
N ASN A 384 -31.96 41.01 -70.74
CA ASN A 384 -32.29 40.40 -72.03
C ASN A 384 -33.73 39.85 -72.11
N GLY A 385 -34.57 40.11 -71.11
CA GLY A 385 -36.00 39.80 -71.12
C GLY A 385 -36.38 38.48 -70.44
N ALA A 386 -35.47 37.83 -69.71
CA ALA A 386 -35.80 36.65 -68.92
C ALA A 386 -36.78 36.99 -67.78
N SER A 387 -37.65 36.03 -67.44
CA SER A 387 -38.59 36.21 -66.33
C SER A 387 -37.85 36.18 -64.99
N LEU A 388 -38.06 37.22 -64.16
CA LEU A 388 -37.55 37.28 -62.78
C LEU A 388 -37.86 36.02 -61.97
N LYS A 389 -39.02 35.39 -62.21
CA LYS A 389 -39.44 34.16 -61.52
C LYS A 389 -38.60 32.95 -61.94
N ALA A 390 -38.19 32.88 -63.20
CA ALA A 390 -37.34 31.81 -63.72
C ALA A 390 -35.91 31.93 -63.17
N VAL A 391 -35.33 33.13 -63.25
CA VAL A 391 -33.98 33.43 -62.72
C VAL A 391 -33.91 33.19 -61.21
N LYS A 392 -34.92 33.63 -60.45
CA LYS A 392 -35.01 33.33 -59.01
C LYS A 392 -35.05 31.83 -58.72
N LYS A 393 -35.79 31.04 -59.52
CA LYS A 393 -35.88 29.59 -59.35
C LYS A 393 -34.52 28.92 -59.61
N GLU A 394 -33.79 29.40 -60.61
CA GLU A 394 -32.46 28.91 -60.95
C GLU A 394 -31.41 29.26 -59.89
N MET A 395 -31.39 30.51 -59.41
CA MET A 395 -30.53 30.92 -58.29
C MET A 395 -30.78 30.08 -57.03
N ILE A 396 -32.05 29.83 -56.68
CA ILE A 396 -32.40 28.97 -55.52
C ILE A 396 -31.98 27.52 -55.77
N ALA A 397 -32.08 27.02 -57.01
CA ALA A 397 -31.63 25.67 -57.33
C ALA A 397 -30.10 25.52 -57.23
N ALA A 398 -29.35 26.55 -57.64
CA ALA A 398 -27.89 26.55 -57.61
C ALA A 398 -27.29 26.79 -56.21
N PHE A 399 -27.90 27.69 -55.41
CA PHE A 399 -27.32 28.19 -54.16
C PHE A 399 -28.22 28.00 -52.92
N GLY A 400 -29.39 27.38 -53.06
CA GLY A 400 -30.30 27.16 -51.94
C GLY A 400 -29.74 26.28 -50.82
N ASN A 401 -28.73 25.45 -51.11
CA ASN A 401 -28.03 24.65 -50.12
C ASN A 401 -27.18 25.48 -49.13
N LEU A 402 -26.86 26.74 -49.46
CA LEU A 402 -26.12 27.65 -48.56
C LEU A 402 -26.85 27.84 -47.23
N PHE A 403 -28.19 27.80 -47.24
CA PHE A 403 -29.01 27.96 -46.03
C PHE A 403 -28.90 26.76 -45.07
N THR A 404 -28.53 25.59 -45.57
CA THR A 404 -28.46 24.34 -44.79
C THR A 404 -27.06 23.75 -44.79
N PHE A 405 -26.06 24.53 -45.20
CA PHE A 405 -24.70 24.07 -45.48
C PHE A 405 -24.02 23.46 -44.24
N PHE A 406 -24.28 24.02 -43.07
CA PHE A 406 -23.67 23.60 -41.80
C PHE A 406 -24.52 22.60 -40.99
N ASN A 407 -25.71 22.21 -41.47
CA ASN A 407 -26.56 21.25 -40.75
C ASN A 407 -25.86 19.92 -40.41
N PRO A 408 -24.98 19.35 -41.27
CA PRO A 408 -24.23 18.14 -40.91
C PRO A 408 -23.31 18.35 -39.72
N PHE A 409 -22.61 19.49 -39.67
CA PHE A 409 -21.72 19.84 -38.56
C PHE A 409 -22.47 20.02 -37.24
N ASP A 410 -23.66 20.61 -37.26
CA ASP A 410 -24.49 20.75 -36.05
C ASP A 410 -24.76 19.41 -35.35
N ASN A 411 -24.97 18.34 -36.12
CA ASN A 411 -25.21 17.01 -35.56
C ASN A 411 -23.93 16.43 -34.93
N VAL A 412 -22.80 16.50 -35.65
CA VAL A 412 -21.49 16.05 -35.14
C VAL A 412 -21.12 16.81 -33.86
N PHE A 413 -21.34 18.13 -33.85
CA PHE A 413 -21.06 18.99 -32.71
C PHE A 413 -21.95 18.66 -31.50
N LYS A 414 -23.26 18.45 -31.71
CA LYS A 414 -24.18 18.04 -30.64
C LYS A 414 -23.78 16.69 -30.04
N ASP A 415 -23.41 15.72 -30.85
CA ASP A 415 -22.95 14.41 -30.39
C ASP A 415 -21.66 14.51 -29.59
N ALA A 416 -20.70 15.33 -30.04
CA ALA A 416 -19.47 15.60 -29.30
C ALA A 416 -19.78 16.22 -27.92
N VAL A 417 -20.64 17.23 -27.85
CA VAL A 417 -21.04 17.88 -26.59
C VAL A 417 -21.71 16.90 -25.64
N ASN A 418 -22.63 16.06 -26.14
CA ASN A 418 -23.30 15.05 -25.32
C ASN A 418 -22.32 14.01 -24.76
N ARG A 419 -21.35 13.57 -25.57
CA ARG A 419 -20.31 12.63 -25.12
C ARG A 419 -19.38 13.26 -24.08
N ILE A 420 -18.96 14.52 -24.26
CA ILE A 420 -18.20 15.27 -23.24
C ILE A 420 -18.97 15.33 -21.94
N LYS A 421 -20.26 15.70 -22.00
CA LYS A 421 -21.09 15.80 -20.80
C LYS A 421 -21.19 14.48 -20.06
N ALA A 422 -21.41 13.38 -20.78
CA ALA A 422 -21.48 12.03 -20.19
C ALA A 422 -20.14 11.61 -19.56
N ALA A 423 -19.01 11.83 -20.24
CA ALA A 423 -17.69 11.52 -19.72
C ALA A 423 -17.36 12.33 -18.45
N THR A 424 -17.69 13.63 -18.43
CA THR A 424 -17.48 14.47 -17.25
C THR A 424 -18.35 14.03 -16.07
N GLN A 425 -19.61 13.66 -16.31
CA GLN A 425 -20.48 13.14 -15.25
C GLN A 425 -19.97 11.82 -14.67
N GLY A 426 -19.49 10.91 -15.53
CA GLY A 426 -18.84 9.67 -15.10
C GLY A 426 -17.61 9.93 -14.24
N LEU A 427 -16.74 10.85 -14.68
CA LEU A 427 -15.55 11.24 -13.93
C LEU A 427 -15.89 11.86 -12.57
N SER A 428 -16.91 12.72 -12.49
CA SER A 428 -17.35 13.30 -11.21
C SER A 428 -17.83 12.23 -10.22
N ARG A 429 -18.56 11.21 -10.69
CA ARG A 429 -18.98 10.09 -9.84
C ARG A 429 -17.78 9.32 -9.31
N ILE A 430 -16.88 8.90 -10.21
CA ILE A 430 -15.69 8.12 -9.83
C ILE A 430 -14.78 8.91 -8.89
N ALA A 431 -14.63 10.22 -9.10
CA ALA A 431 -13.88 11.08 -8.20
C ALA A 431 -14.49 11.12 -6.78
N GLY A 432 -15.81 11.15 -6.66
CA GLY A 432 -16.51 11.06 -5.38
C GLY A 432 -16.29 9.71 -4.69
N GLU A 433 -16.50 8.61 -5.42
CA GLU A 433 -16.28 7.24 -4.91
C GLU A 433 -14.81 7.02 -4.51
N LEU A 434 -13.86 7.56 -5.27
CA LEU A 434 -12.43 7.50 -4.94
C LEU A 434 -12.11 8.28 -3.67
N GLN A 435 -12.69 9.48 -3.50
CA GLN A 435 -12.52 10.27 -2.29
C GLN A 435 -13.05 9.51 -1.06
N GLU A 436 -14.24 8.92 -1.16
CA GLU A 436 -14.82 8.10 -0.09
C GLU A 436 -13.98 6.86 0.21
N GLY A 437 -13.54 6.14 -0.83
CA GLY A 437 -12.68 4.97 -0.66
C GLY A 437 -11.36 5.32 0.04
N VAL A 438 -10.73 6.43 -0.32
CA VAL A 438 -9.51 6.92 0.34
C VAL A 438 -9.78 7.29 1.80
N MET A 439 -10.92 7.91 2.09
CA MET A 439 -11.33 8.19 3.47
C MET A 439 -11.47 6.89 4.26
N GLN A 440 -12.20 5.89 3.73
CA GLN A 440 -12.39 4.59 4.38
C GLN A 440 -11.06 3.89 4.67
N ILE A 441 -10.07 3.98 3.77
CA ILE A 441 -8.75 3.41 4.03
C ILE A 441 -8.10 4.00 5.27
N ARG A 442 -8.28 5.30 5.53
CA ARG A 442 -7.70 5.99 6.69
C ARG A 442 -8.49 5.78 7.99
N MET A 443 -9.71 5.25 7.91
CA MET A 443 -10.53 5.07 9.10
C MET A 443 -9.96 3.98 10.00
N VAL A 444 -9.92 4.26 11.30
CA VAL A 444 -9.43 3.36 12.35
C VAL A 444 -10.53 3.25 13.41
N PRO A 445 -10.75 2.08 14.03
CA PRO A 445 -11.75 1.94 15.09
C PRO A 445 -11.40 2.81 16.30
N ILE A 446 -12.41 3.48 16.87
CA ILE A 446 -12.25 4.35 18.04
C ILE A 446 -11.82 3.57 19.30
N SER A 447 -11.96 2.24 19.30
CA SER A 447 -11.45 1.32 20.32
C SER A 447 -9.99 1.60 20.73
N GLN A 448 -9.15 2.01 19.77
CA GLN A 448 -7.75 2.36 20.03
C GLN A 448 -7.59 3.47 21.07
N ILE A 449 -8.47 4.48 21.07
CA ILE A 449 -8.49 5.54 22.08
C ILE A 449 -9.23 5.06 23.33
N PHE A 450 -10.39 4.41 23.15
CA PHE A 450 -11.26 3.99 24.25
C PHE A 450 -10.55 3.05 25.23
N SER A 451 -9.62 2.23 24.74
CA SER A 451 -8.73 1.36 25.53
C SER A 451 -7.94 2.08 26.65
N ARG A 452 -7.70 3.40 26.52
CA ARG A 452 -6.92 4.19 27.49
C ARG A 452 -7.76 4.67 28.68
N PHE A 453 -9.08 4.76 28.52
CA PHE A 453 -9.96 5.33 29.54
C PHE A 453 -10.19 4.45 30.78
N PRO A 454 -10.27 3.10 30.71
CA PRO A 454 -10.41 2.26 31.89
C PRO A 454 -9.35 2.56 32.96
N ARG A 455 -8.08 2.68 32.56
CA ARG A 455 -6.97 3.03 33.46
C ARG A 455 -7.13 4.43 34.05
N LEU A 456 -7.42 5.42 33.20
CA LEU A 456 -7.63 6.81 33.64
C LEU A 456 -8.78 6.95 34.65
N VAL A 457 -9.91 6.26 34.41
CA VAL A 457 -11.06 6.27 35.32
C VAL A 457 -10.72 5.56 36.64
N ARG A 458 -9.99 4.43 36.59
CA ARG A 458 -9.54 3.69 37.80
C ARG A 458 -8.63 4.56 38.67
N ASP A 459 -7.71 5.31 38.07
CA ASP A 459 -6.78 6.19 38.78
C ASP A 459 -7.50 7.39 39.42
N LEU A 460 -8.40 8.05 38.69
CA LEU A 460 -9.22 9.16 39.21
C LEU A 460 -10.19 8.71 40.30
N SER A 461 -10.83 7.55 40.13
CA SER A 461 -11.71 6.93 41.14
C SER A 461 -10.98 6.74 42.46
N LYS A 462 -9.74 6.23 42.42
CA LYS A 462 -8.89 6.07 43.61
C LYS A 462 -8.45 7.41 44.22
N SER A 463 -8.00 8.37 43.40
CA SER A 463 -7.48 9.64 43.94
C SER A 463 -8.57 10.49 44.59
N LEU A 464 -9.80 10.45 44.06
CA LEU A 464 -10.94 11.22 44.55
C LEU A 464 -11.82 10.46 45.54
N LYS A 465 -11.54 9.16 45.77
CA LYS A 465 -12.33 8.26 46.62
C LYS A 465 -13.81 8.18 46.21
N LYS A 466 -14.07 8.12 44.90
CA LYS A 466 -15.41 7.99 44.32
C LYS A 466 -15.55 6.61 43.69
N GLU A 467 -16.70 5.96 43.85
CA GLU A 467 -17.01 4.70 43.16
C GLU A 467 -17.55 5.00 41.75
N ILE A 468 -16.91 4.47 40.72
CA ILE A 468 -17.23 4.81 39.31
C ILE A 468 -17.29 3.53 38.48
N ARG A 469 -18.34 3.41 37.67
CA ARG A 469 -18.50 2.39 36.63
C ARG A 469 -18.32 3.07 35.27
N LEU A 470 -17.38 2.58 34.48
CA LEU A 470 -17.22 2.97 33.08
C LEU A 470 -17.98 1.97 32.21
N THR A 471 -18.81 2.48 31.32
CA THR A 471 -19.47 1.71 30.26
C THR A 471 -18.99 2.26 28.92
N ILE A 472 -18.53 1.40 28.03
CA ILE A 472 -18.09 1.78 26.70
C ILE A 472 -19.01 1.10 25.67
N GLN A 473 -19.42 1.84 24.64
CA GLN A 473 -20.34 1.37 23.59
C GLN A 473 -19.88 1.87 22.22
N GLY A 474 -20.01 1.04 21.19
CA GLY A 474 -19.70 1.41 19.81
C GLY A 474 -18.19 1.55 19.52
N GLU A 475 -17.36 0.75 20.18
CA GLU A 475 -15.89 0.77 20.04
C GLU A 475 -15.42 0.48 18.62
N GLU A 476 -16.23 -0.27 17.87
CA GLU A 476 -16.07 -0.60 16.46
C GLU A 476 -16.32 0.57 15.51
N THR A 477 -16.83 1.71 16.00
CA THR A 477 -17.07 2.88 15.16
C THR A 477 -15.76 3.38 14.58
N GLU A 478 -15.65 3.40 13.26
CA GLU A 478 -14.44 3.84 12.58
C GLU A 478 -14.44 5.36 12.37
N LEU A 479 -13.27 5.99 12.55
CA LEU A 479 -13.07 7.44 12.40
C LEU A 479 -11.68 7.73 11.80
N ASP A 480 -11.52 8.88 11.16
CA ASP A 480 -10.23 9.30 10.61
C ASP A 480 -9.17 9.36 11.71
N LYS A 481 -7.99 8.75 11.47
CA LYS A 481 -6.88 8.74 12.41
C LYS A 481 -6.49 10.14 12.91
N SER A 482 -6.49 11.17 12.06
CA SER A 482 -6.12 12.52 12.51
C SER A 482 -7.16 13.09 13.47
N VAL A 483 -8.43 12.82 13.20
CA VAL A 483 -9.53 13.25 14.08
C VAL A 483 -9.47 12.51 15.42
N ILE A 484 -9.13 11.22 15.39
CA ILE A 484 -8.87 10.40 16.58
C ILE A 484 -7.78 11.02 17.46
N GLU A 485 -6.64 11.39 16.86
CA GLU A 485 -5.51 12.01 17.57
C GLU A 485 -5.90 13.37 18.19
N ASP A 486 -6.65 14.18 17.45
CA ASP A 486 -7.14 15.49 17.90
C ASP A 486 -8.20 15.38 19.01
N LEU A 487 -9.01 14.31 19.02
CA LEU A 487 -10.08 14.10 20.00
C LEU A 487 -9.58 13.53 21.34
N LEU A 488 -8.40 12.91 21.39
CA LEU A 488 -7.90 12.24 22.59
C LEU A 488 -7.85 13.18 23.81
N ASP A 489 -7.18 14.33 23.67
CA ASP A 489 -7.00 15.29 24.77
C ASP A 489 -8.33 15.92 25.23
N PRO A 490 -9.21 16.41 24.32
CA PRO A 490 -10.55 16.86 24.69
C PRO A 490 -11.38 15.81 25.43
N LEU A 491 -11.37 14.55 24.96
CA LEU A 491 -12.13 13.47 25.60
C LEU A 491 -11.58 13.13 26.99
N ILE A 492 -10.26 13.10 27.16
CA ILE A 492 -9.63 12.96 28.48
C ILE A 492 -10.12 14.05 29.43
N HIS A 493 -10.17 15.30 28.96
CA HIS A 493 -10.64 16.41 29.76
C HIS A 493 -12.13 16.28 30.13
N CYS A 494 -12.98 15.87 29.18
CA CYS A 494 -14.41 15.63 29.43
C CYS A 494 -14.66 14.52 30.46
N VAL A 495 -13.92 13.40 30.37
CA VAL A 495 -14.01 12.30 31.34
C VAL A 495 -13.53 12.77 32.71
N ARG A 496 -12.40 13.50 32.77
CA ARG A 496 -11.90 14.05 34.04
C ARG A 496 -12.93 14.99 34.68
N ASN A 497 -13.49 15.94 33.92
CA ASN A 497 -14.51 16.87 34.44
C ASN A 497 -15.78 16.14 34.91
N SER A 498 -16.19 15.10 34.19
CA SER A 498 -17.32 14.24 34.59
C SER A 498 -17.06 13.55 35.94
N ILE A 499 -15.83 13.14 36.21
CA ILE A 499 -15.45 12.47 37.46
C ILE A 499 -15.23 13.49 38.59
N ASP A 500 -14.45 14.54 38.34
CA ASP A 500 -14.06 15.55 39.33
C ASP A 500 -15.28 16.32 39.83
N HIS A 501 -16.12 16.77 38.91
CA HIS A 501 -17.23 17.68 39.20
C HIS A 501 -18.61 17.08 38.93
N GLY A 502 -18.73 16.13 38.00
CA GLY A 502 -20.03 15.56 37.60
C GLY A 502 -20.57 14.47 38.54
N ILE A 503 -19.70 13.76 39.28
CA ILE A 503 -20.09 12.68 40.20
C ILE A 503 -19.84 13.12 41.65
N GLU A 504 -20.87 13.10 42.50
CA GLU A 504 -20.73 13.40 43.93
C GLU A 504 -20.05 12.24 44.69
N ASP A 505 -19.55 12.49 45.90
CA ASP A 505 -18.98 11.42 46.73
C ASP A 505 -20.06 10.39 47.17
N PRO A 506 -19.68 9.14 47.49
CA PRO A 506 -20.64 8.08 47.81
C PRO A 506 -21.62 8.42 48.96
N ALA A 507 -21.18 9.19 49.95
CA ALA A 507 -22.03 9.57 51.09
C ALA A 507 -23.10 10.60 50.67
N THR A 508 -22.71 11.58 49.86
CA THR A 508 -23.62 12.57 49.28
C THR A 508 -24.63 11.93 48.32
N ARG A 509 -24.20 10.97 47.48
CA ARG A 509 -25.10 10.22 46.58
C ARG A 509 -26.14 9.41 47.33
N LYS A 510 -25.74 8.70 48.37
CA LYS A 510 -26.64 7.92 49.23
C LYS A 510 -27.65 8.79 49.95
N LYS A 511 -27.25 9.99 50.43
CA LYS A 511 -28.17 10.98 51.01
C LYS A 511 -29.18 11.51 49.99
N ALA A 512 -28.80 11.61 48.72
CA ALA A 512 -29.67 12.01 47.62
C ALA A 512 -30.52 10.85 47.04
N GLY A 513 -30.44 9.63 47.60
CA GLY A 513 -31.19 8.47 47.12
C GLY A 513 -30.65 7.85 45.82
N LYS A 514 -29.43 8.21 45.39
CA LYS A 514 -28.76 7.64 44.22
C LYS A 514 -27.91 6.42 44.62
N GLU A 515 -27.57 5.55 43.66
CA GLU A 515 -26.56 4.51 43.87
C GLU A 515 -25.21 5.13 44.26
N THR A 516 -24.44 4.45 45.10
CA THR A 516 -23.11 4.90 45.55
C THR A 516 -22.12 4.98 44.39
N THR A 517 -22.27 4.09 43.41
CA THR A 517 -21.49 4.09 42.17
C THR A 517 -22.05 5.12 41.18
N GLY A 518 -21.18 5.99 40.66
CA GLY A 518 -21.47 6.86 39.52
C GLY A 518 -21.23 6.13 38.20
N ASN A 519 -22.04 6.40 37.17
CA ASN A 519 -21.86 5.80 35.85
C ASN A 519 -21.31 6.82 34.86
N ILE A 520 -20.30 6.44 34.09
CA ILE A 520 -19.79 7.19 32.93
C ILE A 520 -19.98 6.32 31.70
N LEU A 521 -20.62 6.88 30.68
CA LEU A 521 -20.82 6.24 29.38
C LEU A 521 -19.93 6.94 28.36
N LEU A 522 -19.05 6.17 27.72
CA LEU A 522 -18.38 6.55 26.47
C LEU A 522 -19.08 5.82 25.34
N SER A 523 -19.74 6.54 24.44
CA SER A 523 -20.44 5.96 23.31
C SER A 523 -19.99 6.61 22.01
N ALA A 524 -19.75 5.80 20.99
CA ALA A 524 -19.55 6.26 19.62
C ALA A 524 -20.59 5.61 18.70
N SER A 525 -21.09 6.38 17.76
CA SER A 525 -22.01 5.91 16.72
C SER A 525 -21.92 6.84 15.52
N ASN A 526 -22.08 6.30 14.32
CA ASN A 526 -22.18 7.12 13.11
C ASN A 526 -23.62 7.63 12.97
N GLU A 527 -23.82 8.95 12.94
CA GLU A 527 -25.13 9.58 12.82
C GLU A 527 -25.17 10.45 11.55
N GLY A 528 -25.61 9.86 10.43
CA GLY A 528 -25.70 10.53 9.14
C GLY A 528 -25.89 9.57 7.98
N ASN A 529 -26.79 9.90 7.05
CA ASN A 529 -27.00 9.13 5.83
C ASN A 529 -25.77 9.23 4.93
N MET A 530 -25.33 8.08 4.43
CA MET A 530 -24.74 8.01 3.09
C MET A 530 -25.63 8.81 2.12
N VAL A 531 -25.07 9.83 1.47
CA VAL A 531 -25.63 10.47 0.29
C VAL A 531 -24.58 10.44 -0.80
#